data_AF-A0A371WVH6-F1
#
_entry.id   AF-A0A371WVH6-F1
#
_cell.length_a   1.000
_cell.length_b   1.000
_cell.length_c   1.000
_cell.angle_alpha   90.00
_cell.angle_beta   90.00
_cell.angle_gamma   90.00
#
_symmetry.space_group_name_H-M   'P 1'
#
loop_
_entity.id
_entity.type
_entity.pdbx_description
1 polymer ?
#
loop_
_entity_poly.entity_id
_entity_poly.type
_entity_poly.pdbx_seq_one_letter_code
_entity_poly.pdbx_strand_id
1 'polypeptide(L)'
;MFITALIACCALAEPVAAQTPPGTPATAALAPKVSLSKYRARRIRHNCEKLERNKNLGGSEYRAYMKQCFEHEAAERAERVTCREQGRAKGIANLNALNDYVRECAAQRKKP
;
A
#
# COMPACT_ATOMS: atom_id res chain seq x y z
N MET A 1 -21.94 50.61 -39.53
CA MET A 1 -23.23 50.45 -40.23
C MET A 1 -23.89 49.20 -39.68
N PHE A 2 -25.06 49.34 -39.05
CA PHE A 2 -25.88 48.30 -38.40
C PHE A 2 -26.95 47.77 -39.36
N ILE A 3 -27.18 46.45 -39.41
CA ILE A 3 -28.46 45.79 -39.77
C ILE A 3 -28.48 44.40 -39.07
N THR A 4 -28.99 44.22 -37.83
CA THR A 4 -30.34 43.72 -37.41
C THR A 4 -30.99 42.72 -38.39
N ALA A 5 -31.09 41.40 -38.14
CA ALA A 5 -31.91 40.66 -37.14
C ALA A 5 -33.05 39.86 -37.84
N LEU A 6 -33.11 38.54 -37.60
CA LEU A 6 -34.28 37.62 -37.71
C LEU A 6 -33.74 36.22 -37.35
N ILE A 7 -33.73 35.77 -36.08
CA ILE A 7 -34.86 35.31 -35.24
C ILE A 7 -35.84 34.41 -36.01
N ALA A 8 -35.58 33.10 -35.96
CA ALA A 8 -36.61 32.07 -36.03
C ALA A 8 -36.55 31.28 -34.71
N CYS A 9 -37.59 31.43 -33.91
CA CYS A 9 -37.80 30.82 -32.61
C CYS A 9 -38.99 29.87 -32.73
N CYS A 10 -38.85 28.63 -32.22
CA CYS A 10 -39.87 27.72 -31.65
C CYS A 10 -39.33 26.27 -31.77
N ALA A 11 -38.74 25.71 -30.70
CA ALA A 11 -39.41 24.93 -29.63
C ALA A 11 -39.76 23.50 -30.11
N LEU A 12 -39.48 22.37 -29.44
CA LEU A 12 -39.14 21.98 -28.06
C LEU A 12 -38.34 20.66 -28.09
N ALA A 13 -37.40 20.45 -27.16
CA ALA A 13 -37.22 19.22 -26.36
C ALA A 13 -35.88 19.24 -25.58
N GLU A 14 -35.94 19.52 -24.28
CA GLU A 14 -35.00 19.03 -23.25
C GLU A 14 -35.82 18.08 -22.33
N PRO A 15 -35.24 17.27 -21.41
CA PRO A 15 -33.86 16.81 -21.24
C PRO A 15 -33.77 15.27 -21.04
N VAL A 16 -32.65 14.60 -21.41
CA VAL A 16 -32.26 13.34 -20.76
C VAL A 16 -30.77 13.36 -20.47
N ALA A 17 -30.49 13.32 -19.16
CA ALA A 17 -29.19 13.13 -18.55
C ALA A 17 -28.60 11.73 -18.82
N ALA A 18 -27.37 11.54 -18.31
CA ALA A 18 -26.75 10.26 -17.96
C ALA A 18 -26.00 9.58 -19.14
N GLN A 19 -24.72 9.22 -19.07
CA GLN A 19 -23.80 8.99 -17.97
C GLN A 19 -22.36 9.04 -18.50
N THR A 20 -21.49 9.77 -17.81
CA THR A 20 -20.06 9.46 -17.73
C THR A 20 -19.88 7.97 -17.39
N PRO A 21 -19.00 7.20 -18.05
CA PRO A 21 -18.69 5.87 -17.58
C PRO A 21 -18.12 6.00 -16.14
N PRO A 22 -18.78 5.45 -15.12
CA PRO A 22 -18.27 5.45 -13.78
C PRO A 22 -17.38 4.22 -13.61
N GLY A 23 -16.20 4.45 -13.04
CA GLY A 23 -15.54 3.45 -12.22
C GLY A 23 -14.81 2.32 -12.96
N THR A 24 -13.52 2.55 -13.22
CA THR A 24 -12.57 1.59 -12.67
C THR A 24 -12.13 2.18 -11.33
N PRO A 25 -12.65 1.70 -10.18
CA PRO A 25 -11.88 1.89 -8.97
C PRO A 25 -10.54 1.21 -9.28
N ALA A 26 -9.46 1.99 -9.32
CA ALA A 26 -8.15 1.44 -9.09
C ALA A 26 -8.33 0.56 -7.88
N THR A 27 -8.26 -0.76 -8.08
CA THR A 27 -8.32 -1.73 -7.02
C THR A 27 -7.25 -1.27 -6.07
N ALA A 28 -7.65 -0.55 -5.02
CA ALA A 28 -6.83 -0.33 -3.87
C ALA A 28 -6.60 -1.75 -3.43
N ALA A 29 -5.48 -2.32 -3.89
CA ALA A 29 -5.04 -3.64 -3.51
C ALA A 29 -5.08 -3.54 -2.00
N LEU A 30 -6.12 -4.13 -1.41
CA LEU A 30 -6.30 -4.17 0.01
C LEU A 30 -5.02 -4.82 0.46
N ALA A 31 -4.11 -3.99 0.98
CA ALA A 31 -2.83 -4.44 1.46
C ALA A 31 -3.18 -5.66 2.31
N PRO A 32 -2.64 -6.85 1.97
CA PRO A 32 -3.09 -8.08 2.60
C PRO A 32 -3.10 -7.79 4.09
N LYS A 33 -4.28 -7.88 4.72
CA LYS A 33 -4.41 -7.68 6.16
C LYS A 33 -3.75 -8.90 6.78
N VAL A 34 -2.41 -8.88 6.81
CA VAL A 34 -1.61 -9.92 7.41
C VAL A 34 -2.00 -9.88 8.87
N SER A 35 -2.81 -10.86 9.29
CA SER A 35 -3.21 -11.00 10.67
C SER A 35 -1.95 -11.38 11.46
N LEU A 36 -1.25 -10.38 11.97
CA LEU A 36 -0.07 -10.58 12.78
C LEU A 36 -0.49 -11.23 14.10
N SER A 37 0.16 -12.33 14.45
CA SER A 37 0.05 -12.91 15.80
C SER A 37 0.35 -11.85 16.86
N LYS A 38 -0.34 -11.94 18.01
CA LYS A 38 -0.12 -11.07 19.18
C LYS A 38 1.35 -10.95 19.56
N TYR A 39 2.08 -12.06 19.54
CA TYR A 39 3.52 -12.08 19.84
C TYR A 39 4.31 -11.28 18.80
N ARG A 40 3.97 -11.44 17.52
CA ARG A 40 4.66 -10.76 16.42
C ARG A 40 4.40 -9.26 16.45
N ALA A 41 3.15 -8.83 16.67
CA ALA A 41 2.81 -7.42 16.82
C ALA A 41 3.54 -6.78 18.02
N ARG A 42 3.68 -7.50 19.14
CA ARG A 42 4.47 -7.05 20.30
C ARG A 42 5.93 -6.87 19.95
N ARG A 43 6.53 -7.82 19.22
CA ARG A 43 7.94 -7.75 18.81
C ARG A 43 8.23 -6.57 17.89
N ILE A 44 7.34 -6.31 16.93
CA ILE A 44 7.47 -5.14 16.03
C ILE A 44 7.43 -3.84 16.84
N ARG A 45 6.45 -3.68 17.75
CA ARG A 45 6.37 -2.49 18.62
C ARG A 45 7.65 -2.30 19.45
N HIS A 46 8.15 -3.36 20.07
CA HIS A 46 9.37 -3.31 20.86
C HIS A 46 10.60 -2.85 20.03
N ASN A 47 10.72 -3.32 18.79
CA ASN A 47 11.78 -2.89 17.89
C ASN A 47 11.64 -1.41 17.52
N CYS A 48 10.43 -0.95 17.20
CA CYS A 48 10.16 0.45 16.89
C CYS A 48 10.46 1.36 18.08
N GLU A 49 10.04 1.00 19.29
CA GLU A 49 10.37 1.73 20.52
C GLU A 49 11.89 1.81 20.74
N LYS A 50 12.65 0.74 20.45
CA LYS A 50 14.11 0.76 20.58
C LYS A 50 14.77 1.73 19.61
N LEU A 51 14.26 1.84 18.38
CA LEU A 51 14.76 2.77 17.37
C LEU A 51 14.36 4.22 17.67
N GLU A 52 13.18 4.42 18.25
CA GLU A 52 12.70 5.73 18.69
C GLU A 52 13.53 6.30 19.84
N ARG A 53 13.96 5.47 20.81
CA ARG A 53 14.85 5.93 21.90
C ARG A 53 16.11 6.65 21.41
N ASN A 54 16.53 6.39 20.18
CA ASN A 54 17.68 7.05 19.55
C ASN A 54 17.32 8.36 18.82
N LYS A 55 16.04 8.72 18.75
CA LYS A 55 15.46 9.84 18.00
C LYS A 55 14.82 10.92 18.89
N ASN A 56 14.56 10.64 20.16
CA ASN A 56 13.98 11.57 21.15
C ASN A 56 12.67 12.24 20.66
N LEU A 57 11.72 11.46 20.15
CA LEU A 57 10.46 11.98 19.59
C LEU A 57 9.39 12.10 20.68
N GLY A 58 8.68 13.23 20.70
CA GLY A 58 7.59 13.50 21.62
C GLY A 58 6.21 13.43 20.97
N GLY A 59 5.16 13.21 21.79
CA GLY A 59 3.78 13.53 21.44
C GLY A 59 3.27 12.97 20.11
N SER A 60 2.90 13.85 19.18
CA SER A 60 2.36 13.49 17.86
C SER A 60 3.38 12.85 16.93
N GLU A 61 4.64 13.31 16.98
CA GLU A 61 5.73 12.79 16.16
C GLU A 61 6.05 11.34 16.53
N TYR A 62 6.05 11.03 17.83
CA TYR A 62 6.18 9.67 18.33
C TYR A 62 5.09 8.75 17.74
N ARG A 63 3.82 9.20 17.74
CA ARG A 63 2.70 8.40 17.20
C ARG A 63 2.82 8.18 15.70
N ALA A 64 3.19 9.21 14.95
CA ALA A 64 3.40 9.11 13.49
C ALA A 64 4.56 8.15 13.17
N TYR A 65 5.67 8.27 13.90
CA TYR A 65 6.83 7.39 13.78
C TYR A 65 6.45 5.93 14.08
N MET A 66 5.77 5.68 15.20
CA MET A 66 5.37 4.33 15.59
C MET A 66 4.46 3.69 14.55
N LYS A 67 3.52 4.45 13.97
CA LYS A 67 2.67 3.98 12.88
C LYS A 67 3.50 3.57 11.67
N GLN A 68 4.34 4.47 11.17
CA GLN A 68 5.17 4.23 9.98
C GLN A 68 6.14 3.07 10.19
N CYS A 69 6.82 3.02 11.35
CA CYS A 69 7.74 1.95 11.70
C CYS A 69 7.02 0.60 11.74
N PHE A 70 5.84 0.55 12.37
CA PHE A 70 5.07 -0.68 12.46
C PHE A 70 4.61 -1.17 11.08
N GLU A 71 4.08 -0.27 10.25
CA GLU A 71 3.64 -0.59 8.89
C GLU A 71 4.79 -1.11 8.03
N HIS A 72 5.95 -0.43 8.07
CA HIS A 72 7.14 -0.85 7.33
C HIS A 72 7.67 -2.22 7.79
N GLU A 73 7.84 -2.44 9.10
CA GLU A 73 8.30 -3.73 9.65
C GLU A 73 7.31 -4.86 9.38
N ALA A 74 6.00 -4.58 9.44
CA ALA A 74 4.97 -5.56 9.12
C ALA A 74 5.03 -5.95 7.63
N ALA A 75 5.15 -4.97 6.73
CA ALA A 75 5.25 -5.19 5.29
C ALA A 75 6.51 -5.98 4.92
N GLU A 76 7.69 -5.55 5.40
CA GLU A 76 8.96 -6.25 5.10
C GLU A 76 8.91 -7.72 5.58
N ARG A 77 8.32 -7.97 6.75
CA ARG A 77 8.18 -9.34 7.24
C ARG A 77 7.21 -10.16 6.41
N ALA A 78 6.10 -9.58 5.95
CA ALA A 78 5.17 -10.25 5.07
C ALA A 78 5.86 -10.67 3.77
N GLU A 79 6.61 -9.75 3.15
CA GLU A 79 7.41 -10.04 1.95
C GLU A 79 8.40 -11.18 2.18
N ARG A 80 9.14 -11.16 3.29
CA ARG A 80 10.10 -12.23 3.62
C ARG A 80 9.42 -13.58 3.84
N VAL A 81 8.19 -13.62 4.35
CA VAL A 81 7.40 -14.86 4.47
C VAL A 81 7.04 -15.37 3.08
N THR A 82 6.50 -14.51 2.22
CA THR A 82 6.17 -14.87 0.83
C THR A 82 7.40 -15.35 0.06
N CYS A 83 8.54 -14.67 0.20
CA CYS A 83 9.81 -15.10 -0.39
C CYS A 83 10.27 -16.46 0.16
N ARG A 84 10.04 -16.74 1.46
CA ARG A 84 10.41 -18.03 2.07
C ARG A 84 9.54 -19.15 1.52
N GLU A 85 8.25 -18.90 1.33
CA GLU A 85 7.32 -19.85 0.72
C GLU A 85 7.70 -20.14 -0.73
N GLN A 86 8.07 -19.11 -1.50
CA GLN A 86 8.57 -19.28 -2.87
C GLN A 86 9.88 -20.08 -2.92
N GLY A 87 10.84 -19.80 -2.03
CA GLY A 87 12.09 -20.56 -1.96
C GLY A 87 11.85 -22.03 -1.64
N ARG A 88 10.91 -22.32 -0.72
CA ARG A 88 10.48 -23.69 -0.41
C ARG A 88 9.79 -24.36 -1.59
N ALA A 89 8.90 -23.65 -2.30
CA ALA A 89 8.24 -24.16 -3.50
C ALA A 89 9.23 -24.47 -4.64
N LYS A 90 10.37 -23.76 -4.68
CA LYS A 90 11.51 -24.04 -5.57
C LYS A 90 12.38 -25.22 -5.13
N GLY A 91 12.04 -25.90 -4.03
CA GLY A 91 12.80 -27.04 -3.52
C GLY A 91 14.07 -26.66 -2.75
N ILE A 92 14.24 -25.40 -2.34
CA ILE A 92 15.41 -24.98 -1.55
C ILE A 92 15.25 -25.52 -0.11
N ALA A 93 15.82 -26.69 0.13
CA ALA A 93 15.77 -27.39 1.42
C ALA A 93 16.84 -26.91 2.41
N ASN A 94 18.00 -26.47 1.90
CA ASN A 94 19.09 -25.96 2.74
C ASN A 94 18.69 -24.62 3.36
N LEU A 95 18.79 -24.50 4.68
CA LEU A 95 18.37 -23.31 5.42
C LEU A 95 19.17 -22.05 5.04
N ASN A 96 20.48 -22.18 4.80
CA ASN A 96 21.34 -21.07 4.41
C ASN A 96 20.96 -20.58 3.00
N ALA A 97 20.86 -21.50 2.05
CA ALA A 97 20.42 -21.18 0.69
C ALA A 97 19.00 -20.55 0.67
N LEU A 98 18.10 -21.02 1.54
CA LEU A 98 16.77 -20.43 1.68
C LEU A 98 16.83 -19.01 2.24
N ASN A 99 17.71 -18.75 3.21
CA ASN A 99 17.88 -17.41 3.77
C ASN A 99 18.49 -16.43 2.76
N ASP A 100 19.47 -16.88 1.97
CA ASP A 100 20.07 -16.09 0.90
C ASP A 100 19.04 -15.76 -0.17
N TYR A 101 18.27 -16.77 -0.61
CA TYR A 101 17.15 -16.58 -1.53
C TYR A 101 16.12 -15.58 -1.00
N VAL A 102 15.73 -15.69 0.28
CA VAL A 102 14.78 -14.77 0.90
C VAL A 102 15.33 -13.34 0.92
N ARG A 103 16.63 -13.16 1.17
CA ARG A 103 17.28 -11.85 1.17
C ARG A 103 17.24 -11.22 -0.23
N GLU A 104 17.60 -11.98 -1.25
CA GLU A 104 17.60 -11.53 -2.64
C GLU A 104 16.18 -11.24 -3.14
N CYS A 105 15.23 -12.13 -2.88
CA CYS A 105 13.83 -11.97 -3.25
C CYS A 105 13.21 -10.72 -2.61
N ALA A 106 13.45 -10.50 -1.31
CA ALA A 106 12.95 -9.30 -0.63
C ALA A 106 13.62 -8.02 -1.15
N ALA A 107 14.93 -8.06 -1.46
CA ALA A 107 15.65 -6.92 -2.02
C ALA A 107 15.12 -6.53 -3.42
N GLN A 108 14.82 -7.52 -4.28
CA GLN A 108 14.25 -7.26 -5.60
C GLN A 108 12.86 -6.61 -5.53
N ARG A 109 12.05 -6.96 -4.53
CA ARG A 109 10.71 -6.37 -4.35
C ARG A 109 10.71 -4.95 -3.80
N LYS A 110 11.83 -4.51 -3.20
CA LYS A 110 12.03 -3.14 -2.73
C LYS A 110 12.53 -2.19 -3.82
N LYS A 111 12.89 -2.70 -5.00
CA LYS A 111 13.32 -1.88 -6.14
C LYS A 111 12.06 -1.37 -6.87
N PRO A 112 11.88 -0.05 -7.03
CA PRO A 112 10.75 0.52 -7.76
C PRO A 112 10.79 0.17 -9.25
#